data_AF-A0A2S2DVB8-F1
#
_entry.id   AF-A0A2S2DVB8-F1
#
_cell.length_a   1.000
_cell.length_b   1.000
_cell.length_c   1.000
_cell.angle_alpha   90.00
_cell.angle_beta   90.00
_cell.angle_gamma   90.00
#
_symmetry.space_group_name_H-M   'P 1'
#
loop_
_entity.id
_entity.type
_entity.pdbx_description
1 polymer ?
#
loop_
_entity_poly.entity_id
_entity_poly.type
_entity_poly.pdbx_seq_one_letter_code
_entity_poly.pdbx_strand_id
1 'polypeptide(L)'
;MSKYFFLAVFVFSVFLGQAQIFSGMTEIERAKKEGFYTYLGSEEKYAIDSWKNYLKKFGRVENGKGGAIISYDTRISSISKNPFTLLSKISEENNKTKLFVSIGLGPDDYIQTGHAQFRDATAWLEDFIEILNSEEGVRKEEQKLANLTSQKVKNVKSAERLVRELEANKKQTELLTKKLEEAKIEKEKLLANQEQNKLDQKATEDALILQNQALESAKKKIKD
;
A
#
# COMPACT_ATOMS: atom_id res chain seq x y z
N MET A 1 28.75 -40.92 -24.82
CA MET A 1 27.89 -40.75 -26.01
C MET A 1 26.78 -41.79 -25.88
N SER A 2 25.48 -41.54 -25.91
CA SER A 2 24.62 -40.52 -26.53
C SER A 2 23.41 -40.32 -25.59
N LYS A 3 23.15 -39.12 -25.07
CA LYS A 3 22.09 -38.18 -25.55
C LYS A 3 20.82 -38.88 -26.05
N TYR A 4 19.80 -38.99 -25.20
CA TYR A 4 18.39 -38.78 -25.53
C TYR A 4 17.62 -38.42 -24.25
N PHE A 5 17.55 -37.12 -23.95
CA PHE A 5 16.63 -36.57 -22.95
C PHE A 5 15.39 -36.14 -23.74
N PHE A 6 14.32 -36.95 -23.70
CA PHE A 6 13.04 -36.59 -24.30
C PHE A 6 12.39 -35.53 -23.41
N LEU A 7 12.54 -34.26 -23.78
CA LEU A 7 11.83 -33.16 -23.16
C LEU A 7 10.41 -33.13 -23.76
N ALA A 8 9.44 -33.72 -23.05
CA ALA A 8 8.03 -33.56 -23.36
C ALA A 8 7.63 -32.11 -23.04
N VAL A 9 7.52 -31.28 -24.06
CA VAL A 9 6.91 -29.95 -23.96
C VAL A 9 5.41 -30.16 -23.79
N PHE A 10 4.94 -30.12 -22.54
CA PHE A 10 3.52 -29.91 -22.24
C PHE A 10 3.16 -28.50 -22.71
N VAL A 11 2.57 -28.40 -23.90
CA VAL A 11 1.85 -27.21 -24.32
C VAL A 11 0.63 -27.14 -23.40
N PHE A 12 0.75 -26.35 -22.32
CA PHE A 12 -0.38 -25.94 -21.52
C PHE A 12 -1.23 -25.02 -22.41
N SER A 13 -2.15 -25.60 -23.18
CA SER A 13 -3.24 -24.83 -23.75
C SER A 13 -4.02 -24.27 -22.57
N VAL A 14 -3.77 -23.01 -22.24
CA VAL A 14 -4.63 -22.23 -21.37
C VAL A 14 -5.97 -22.18 -22.08
N PHE A 15 -6.88 -23.08 -21.71
CA PHE A 15 -8.29 -22.86 -21.93
C PHE A 15 -8.61 -21.58 -21.16
N LEU A 16 -8.65 -20.45 -21.87
CA LEU A 16 -9.32 -19.26 -21.38
C LEU A 16 -10.73 -19.71 -21.05
N GLY A 17 -11.05 -19.78 -19.76
CA GLY A 17 -12.37 -20.15 -19.30
C GLY A 17 -13.33 -19.11 -19.83
N GLN A 18 -14.06 -19.44 -20.90
CA GLN A 18 -15.16 -18.61 -21.36
C GLN A 18 -16.14 -18.45 -20.19
N ALA A 19 -16.58 -17.21 -19.96
CA ALA A 19 -17.51 -16.95 -18.88
C ALA A 19 -18.78 -17.78 -19.13
N GLN A 20 -19.19 -18.56 -18.13
CA GLN A 20 -20.39 -19.36 -18.28
C GLN A 20 -21.60 -18.43 -18.31
N ILE A 21 -22.32 -18.44 -19.44
CA ILE A 21 -23.53 -17.66 -19.64
C ILE A 21 -24.73 -18.61 -19.57
N PHE A 22 -25.69 -18.26 -18.72
CA PHE A 22 -26.88 -19.04 -18.43
C PHE A 22 -28.13 -18.30 -18.91
N SER A 23 -29.15 -19.01 -19.37
CA SER A 23 -30.48 -18.41 -19.58
C SER A 23 -31.28 -18.36 -18.28
N GLY A 24 -32.15 -17.37 -18.15
CA GLY A 24 -33.03 -17.24 -17.01
C GLY A 24 -33.98 -16.06 -17.13
N MET A 25 -34.75 -15.86 -16.07
CA MET A 25 -35.63 -14.70 -15.94
C MET A 25 -35.22 -13.85 -14.76
N THR A 26 -35.41 -12.54 -14.86
CA THR A 26 -35.25 -11.61 -13.75
C THR A 26 -36.34 -10.56 -13.80
N GLU A 27 -36.79 -10.13 -12.63
CA GLU A 27 -37.72 -9.01 -12.52
C GLU A 27 -36.97 -7.68 -12.72
N ILE A 28 -37.35 -6.96 -13.77
CA ILE A 28 -36.84 -5.64 -14.12
C ILE A 28 -38.03 -4.72 -14.32
N GLU A 29 -38.02 -3.56 -13.65
CA GLU A 29 -39.12 -2.58 -13.70
C GLU A 29 -40.52 -3.15 -13.42
N ARG A 30 -40.61 -4.09 -12.46
CA ARG A 30 -41.85 -4.80 -12.08
C ARG A 30 -42.41 -5.73 -13.17
N ALA A 31 -41.61 -6.08 -14.17
CA ALA A 31 -41.94 -7.07 -15.19
C ALA A 31 -40.91 -8.19 -15.20
N LYS A 32 -41.36 -9.44 -15.34
CA LYS A 32 -40.46 -10.56 -15.60
C LYS A 32 -39.92 -10.44 -17.03
N LYS A 33 -38.59 -10.44 -17.15
CA LYS A 33 -37.89 -10.38 -18.43
C LYS A 33 -37.11 -11.66 -18.64
N GLU A 34 -37.20 -12.21 -19.85
CA GLU A 34 -36.36 -13.31 -20.32
C GLU A 34 -35.03 -12.79 -20.82
N GLY A 35 -33.97 -13.56 -20.59
CA GLY A 35 -32.64 -13.19 -21.03
C GLY A 35 -31.59 -14.17 -20.52
N PHE A 36 -30.38 -13.67 -20.38
CA PHE A 36 -29.23 -14.44 -19.95
C PHE A 36 -28.43 -13.70 -18.87
N TYR A 37 -27.66 -14.46 -18.10
CA TYR A 37 -26.85 -13.90 -17.02
C TYR A 37 -25.51 -14.61 -16.91
N THR A 38 -24.59 -13.92 -16.25
CA THR A 38 -23.28 -14.44 -15.88
C THR A 38 -22.84 -13.87 -14.54
N TYR A 39 -21.80 -14.47 -13.96
CA TYR A 39 -21.18 -13.99 -12.73
C TYR A 39 -19.85 -13.31 -13.05
N LEU A 40 -19.68 -12.11 -12.52
CA LEU A 40 -18.54 -11.25 -12.76
C LEU A 40 -17.51 -11.40 -11.64
N GLY A 41 -16.22 -11.31 -11.99
CA GLY A 41 -15.09 -11.31 -11.05
C GLY A 41 -14.81 -9.95 -10.39
N SER A 42 -15.77 -9.02 -10.49
CA SER A 42 -15.68 -7.62 -10.04
C SER A 42 -16.67 -7.38 -8.90
N GLU A 43 -16.39 -6.43 -8.00
CA GLU A 43 -17.41 -5.90 -7.07
C GLU A 43 -18.55 -5.22 -7.84
N GLU A 44 -19.75 -5.24 -7.28
CA GLU A 44 -20.98 -4.70 -7.90
C GLU A 44 -20.81 -3.24 -8.36
N LYS A 45 -20.28 -2.37 -7.50
CA LYS A 45 -20.11 -0.94 -7.81
C LYS A 45 -19.23 -0.70 -9.03
N TYR A 46 -18.14 -1.46 -9.19
CA TYR A 46 -17.22 -1.33 -10.31
C TYR A 46 -17.79 -1.92 -11.59
N ALA A 47 -18.49 -3.05 -11.48
CA ALA A 47 -19.18 -3.68 -12.59
C ALA A 47 -20.28 -2.78 -13.15
N ILE A 48 -21.05 -2.10 -12.28
CA ILE A 48 -22.09 -1.15 -12.69
C ILE A 48 -21.53 -0.01 -13.53
N ASP A 49 -20.46 0.63 -13.05
CA ASP A 49 -19.85 1.77 -13.74
C ASP A 49 -19.22 1.34 -15.07
N SER A 50 -18.49 0.23 -15.07
CA SER A 50 -17.89 -0.34 -16.28
C SER A 50 -18.96 -0.72 -17.32
N TRP A 51 -20.01 -1.42 -16.89
CA TRP A 51 -21.11 -1.83 -17.76
C TRP A 51 -21.84 -0.65 -18.39
N LYS A 52 -22.16 0.39 -17.61
CA LYS A 52 -22.77 1.62 -18.14
C LYS A 52 -21.87 2.29 -19.17
N ASN A 53 -20.57 2.37 -18.90
CA ASN A 53 -19.62 2.98 -19.85
C ASN A 53 -19.44 2.13 -21.11
N TYR A 54 -19.49 0.80 -20.98
CA TYR A 54 -19.49 -0.10 -22.12
C TYR A 54 -20.73 0.08 -22.99
N LEU A 55 -21.93 0.10 -22.40
CA LEU A 55 -23.19 0.27 -23.12
C LEU A 55 -23.32 1.62 -23.83
N LYS A 56 -22.74 2.71 -23.28
CA LYS A 56 -22.74 4.04 -23.91
C LYS A 56 -22.08 4.06 -25.29
N LYS A 57 -21.26 3.07 -25.63
CA LYS A 57 -20.66 2.92 -26.96
C LYS A 57 -21.68 2.54 -28.03
N PHE A 58 -22.82 1.96 -27.61
CA PHE A 58 -23.80 1.35 -28.50
C PHE A 58 -25.16 2.04 -28.50
N GLY A 59 -25.46 2.84 -27.48
CA GLY A 59 -26.76 3.50 -27.34
C GLY A 59 -26.84 4.47 -26.17
N ARG A 60 -28.05 4.99 -25.92
CA ARG A 60 -28.31 5.90 -24.80
C ARG A 60 -28.61 5.09 -23.55
N VAL A 61 -27.79 5.27 -22.52
CA VAL A 61 -27.91 4.53 -21.25
C VAL A 61 -28.60 5.36 -20.19
N GLU A 62 -29.65 4.80 -19.59
CA GLU A 62 -30.43 5.39 -18.51
C GLU A 62 -30.53 4.45 -17.30
N ASN A 63 -30.73 5.03 -16.12
CA ASN A 63 -31.01 4.26 -14.91
C ASN A 63 -32.53 4.05 -14.80
N GLY A 64 -32.95 2.79 -14.79
CA GLY A 64 -34.32 2.39 -14.52
C GLY A 64 -34.58 2.16 -13.03
N LYS A 65 -35.79 1.71 -12.71
CA LYS A 65 -36.18 1.42 -11.31
C LYS A 65 -35.48 0.18 -10.78
N GLY A 66 -35.12 0.19 -9.49
CA GLY A 66 -34.63 -0.99 -8.77
C GLY A 66 -33.27 -1.50 -9.24
N GLY A 67 -32.36 -0.59 -9.65
CA GLY A 67 -31.02 -0.93 -10.13
C GLY A 67 -30.98 -1.39 -11.59
N ALA A 68 -32.09 -1.26 -12.32
CA ALA A 68 -32.12 -1.56 -13.75
C ALA A 68 -31.28 -0.54 -14.54
N ILE A 69 -30.63 -1.03 -15.59
CA ILE A 69 -29.87 -0.23 -16.55
C ILE A 69 -30.51 -0.48 -17.91
N ILE A 70 -30.99 0.58 -18.52
CA ILE A 70 -31.73 0.53 -19.79
C ILE A 70 -30.88 1.20 -20.85
N SER A 71 -30.66 0.51 -21.96
CA SER A 71 -30.00 1.05 -23.14
C SER A 71 -31.00 1.15 -24.29
N TYR A 72 -31.34 2.38 -24.66
CA TYR A 72 -32.25 2.69 -25.76
C TYR A 72 -31.47 2.88 -27.06
N ASP A 73 -32.16 2.62 -28.18
CA ASP A 73 -31.61 2.75 -29.53
C ASP A 73 -30.26 2.01 -29.70
N THR A 74 -30.12 0.88 -29.01
CA THR A 74 -28.88 0.12 -28.95
C THR A 74 -28.57 -0.47 -30.32
N ARG A 75 -27.37 -0.22 -30.83
CA ARG A 75 -26.88 -0.71 -32.12
C ARG A 75 -25.65 -1.57 -31.92
N ILE A 76 -25.86 -2.89 -31.94
CA ILE A 76 -24.79 -3.88 -31.91
C ILE A 76 -24.96 -4.74 -33.17
N SER A 77 -24.17 -4.44 -34.21
CA SER A 77 -24.33 -5.00 -35.56
C SER A 77 -24.13 -6.51 -35.62
N SER A 78 -23.37 -7.08 -34.69
CA SER A 78 -23.21 -8.54 -34.55
C SER A 78 -24.48 -9.23 -34.06
N ILE A 79 -25.37 -8.52 -33.35
CA ILE A 79 -26.60 -9.07 -32.79
C ILE A 79 -27.80 -8.78 -33.70
N SER A 80 -27.98 -7.52 -34.11
CA SER A 80 -29.12 -7.13 -34.94
C SER A 80 -28.77 -5.98 -35.89
N LYS A 81 -29.39 -6.00 -37.07
CA LYS A 81 -29.31 -4.89 -38.05
C LYS A 81 -30.17 -3.69 -37.63
N ASN A 82 -31.22 -3.94 -36.84
CA ASN A 82 -32.14 -2.91 -36.35
C ASN A 82 -31.78 -2.51 -34.91
N PRO A 83 -32.01 -1.25 -34.51
CA PRO A 83 -31.88 -0.84 -33.12
C PRO A 83 -32.81 -1.63 -32.22
N PHE A 84 -32.36 -1.91 -30.99
CA PHE A 84 -33.16 -2.59 -29.99
C PHE A 84 -33.00 -1.95 -28.61
N THR A 85 -33.93 -2.30 -27.71
CA THR A 85 -33.82 -1.93 -26.30
C THR A 85 -33.14 -3.07 -25.55
N LEU A 86 -32.10 -2.74 -24.79
CA LEU A 86 -31.43 -3.66 -23.89
C LEU A 86 -31.77 -3.29 -22.46
N LEU A 87 -32.19 -4.29 -21.69
CA LEU A 87 -32.42 -4.18 -20.25
C LEU A 87 -31.37 -5.00 -19.53
N SER A 88 -30.82 -4.46 -18.45
CA SER A 88 -29.86 -5.18 -17.65
C SER A 88 -29.98 -4.83 -16.18
N LYS A 89 -29.46 -5.72 -15.33
CA LYS A 89 -29.39 -5.51 -13.89
C LYS A 89 -28.13 -6.18 -13.37
N ILE A 90 -27.37 -5.43 -12.58
CA ILE A 90 -26.24 -5.97 -11.83
C ILE A 90 -26.67 -6.03 -10.37
N SER A 91 -26.42 -7.16 -9.72
CA SER A 91 -26.78 -7.37 -8.32
C SER A 91 -25.87 -8.40 -7.68
N GLU A 92 -25.64 -8.25 -6.39
CA GLU A 92 -24.97 -9.27 -5.59
C GLU A 92 -25.91 -10.45 -5.24
N GLU A 93 -25.47 -11.68 -5.55
CA GLU A 93 -26.16 -12.93 -5.23
C GLU A 93 -25.12 -13.94 -4.69
N ASN A 94 -25.30 -14.43 -3.46
CA ASN A 94 -24.38 -15.37 -2.82
C ASN A 94 -22.90 -14.93 -2.84
N ASN A 95 -22.65 -13.65 -2.52
CA ASN A 95 -21.31 -13.05 -2.52
C ASN A 95 -20.61 -13.10 -3.90
N LYS A 96 -21.41 -13.14 -4.97
CA LYS A 96 -20.97 -13.03 -6.36
C LYS A 96 -21.76 -11.92 -7.04
N THR A 97 -21.08 -11.12 -7.85
CA THR A 97 -21.74 -10.10 -8.67
C THR A 97 -22.35 -10.78 -9.89
N LYS A 98 -23.67 -10.69 -10.04
CA LYS A 98 -24.41 -11.23 -11.19
C LYS A 98 -24.77 -10.10 -12.14
N LEU A 99 -24.51 -10.28 -13.42
CA LEU A 99 -25.02 -9.45 -14.50
C LEU A 99 -26.09 -10.22 -15.26
N PHE A 100 -27.32 -9.69 -15.25
CA PHE A 100 -28.42 -10.16 -16.08
C PHE A 100 -28.63 -9.19 -17.24
N VAL A 101 -28.89 -9.72 -18.44
CA VAL A 101 -29.13 -8.98 -19.69
C VAL A 101 -30.34 -9.58 -20.40
N SER A 102 -31.25 -8.72 -20.84
CA SER A 102 -32.42 -9.04 -21.65
C SER A 102 -32.40 -8.18 -22.91
N ILE A 103 -32.42 -8.84 -24.07
CA ILE A 103 -32.43 -8.21 -25.39
C ILE A 103 -33.68 -8.67 -26.11
N GLY A 104 -34.59 -7.73 -26.36
CA GLY A 104 -35.79 -7.96 -27.17
C GLY A 104 -35.62 -7.41 -28.58
N LEU A 105 -35.78 -8.26 -29.59
CA LEU A 105 -35.73 -7.90 -31.01
C LEU A 105 -37.14 -7.71 -31.63
N GLY A 106 -38.20 -8.00 -30.85
CA GLY A 106 -39.60 -7.87 -31.22
C GLY A 106 -40.54 -8.09 -30.03
N PRO A 107 -41.88 -8.05 -30.23
CA PRO A 107 -42.88 -8.12 -29.16
C PRO A 107 -42.78 -9.33 -28.22
N ASP A 108 -42.25 -10.46 -28.69
CA ASP A 108 -42.00 -11.67 -27.89
C ASP A 108 -40.70 -12.38 -28.33
N ASP A 109 -39.79 -11.65 -28.97
CA ASP A 109 -38.55 -12.19 -29.53
C ASP A 109 -37.37 -11.81 -28.65
N TYR A 110 -37.08 -12.64 -27.66
CA TYR A 110 -36.01 -12.41 -26.69
C TYR A 110 -34.84 -13.36 -26.91
N ILE A 111 -33.63 -12.82 -26.84
CA ILE A 111 -32.41 -13.61 -26.97
C ILE A 111 -32.21 -14.47 -25.71
N GLN A 112 -32.32 -15.79 -25.89
CA GLN A 112 -32.08 -16.82 -24.88
C GLN A 112 -31.45 -18.07 -25.50
N THR A 113 -31.08 -19.06 -24.70
CA THR A 113 -30.50 -20.32 -25.20
C THR A 113 -31.43 -20.94 -26.26
N GLY A 114 -30.88 -21.22 -27.45
CA GLY A 114 -31.63 -21.72 -28.60
C GLY A 114 -32.06 -20.64 -29.61
N HIS A 115 -31.96 -19.36 -29.25
CA HIS A 115 -32.20 -18.25 -30.17
C HIS A 115 -31.05 -18.11 -31.18
N ALA A 116 -31.34 -17.74 -32.43
CA ALA A 116 -30.33 -17.71 -33.50
C ALA A 116 -29.17 -16.73 -33.20
N GLN A 117 -29.49 -15.60 -32.58
CA GLN A 117 -28.56 -14.55 -32.18
C GLN A 117 -27.90 -14.81 -30.81
N PHE A 118 -28.20 -15.92 -30.13
CA PHE A 118 -27.68 -16.19 -28.79
C PHE A 118 -26.15 -16.21 -28.78
N ARG A 119 -25.52 -16.91 -29.72
CA ARG A 119 -24.06 -17.01 -29.81
C ARG A 119 -23.39 -15.64 -29.97
N ASP A 120 -23.96 -14.79 -30.81
CA ASP A 120 -23.35 -13.49 -31.10
C ASP A 120 -23.58 -12.51 -29.92
N ALA A 121 -24.71 -12.65 -29.20
CA ALA A 121 -24.96 -11.93 -27.96
C ALA A 121 -24.06 -12.39 -26.81
N THR A 122 -23.77 -13.69 -26.71
CA THR A 122 -22.84 -14.22 -25.70
C THR A 122 -21.41 -13.78 -25.99
N ALA A 123 -20.97 -13.81 -27.25
CA ALA A 123 -19.64 -13.32 -27.64
C ALA A 123 -19.48 -11.83 -27.30
N TRP A 124 -20.50 -11.00 -27.59
CA TRP A 124 -20.49 -9.58 -27.22
C TRP A 124 -20.43 -9.35 -25.70
N LEU A 125 -21.05 -10.23 -24.90
CA LEU A 125 -20.96 -10.17 -23.45
C LEU A 125 -19.58 -10.62 -22.95
N GLU A 126 -18.96 -11.60 -23.60
CA GLU A 126 -17.59 -12.03 -23.31
C GLU A 126 -16.58 -10.90 -23.53
N ASP A 127 -16.72 -10.12 -24.61
CA ASP A 127 -15.89 -8.94 -24.87
C ASP A 127 -15.94 -7.94 -23.69
N PHE A 128 -17.13 -7.72 -23.12
CA PHE A 128 -17.28 -6.88 -21.93
C PHE A 128 -16.56 -7.48 -20.71
N ILE A 129 -16.67 -8.79 -20.51
CA ILE A 129 -16.05 -9.47 -19.37
C ILE A 129 -14.53 -9.40 -19.46
N GLU A 130 -13.95 -9.50 -20.65
CA GLU A 130 -12.50 -9.31 -20.86
C GLU A 130 -12.03 -7.89 -20.50
N ILE A 131 -12.80 -6.88 -20.90
CA ILE A 131 -12.55 -5.49 -20.53
C ILE A 131 -12.63 -5.32 -19.02
N LEU A 132 -13.69 -5.81 -18.39
CA LEU A 132 -13.90 -5.71 -16.95
C LEU A 132 -12.78 -6.40 -16.17
N ASN A 133 -12.37 -7.59 -16.59
CA ASN A 133 -11.26 -8.32 -15.97
C ASN A 133 -9.94 -7.55 -16.09
N SER A 134 -9.71 -6.88 -17.22
CA SER A 134 -8.54 -6.02 -17.42
C SER A 134 -8.58 -4.79 -16.51
N GLU A 135 -9.74 -4.14 -16.38
CA GLU A 135 -9.96 -3.01 -15.46
C GLU A 135 -9.75 -3.42 -13.99
N GLU A 136 -10.23 -4.60 -13.58
CA GLU A 136 -9.95 -5.17 -12.26
C GLU A 136 -8.47 -5.44 -12.04
N GLY A 137 -7.77 -5.94 -13.07
CA GLY A 137 -6.31 -6.13 -13.05
C GLY A 137 -5.58 -4.82 -12.79
N VAL A 138 -5.94 -3.76 -13.53
CA VAL A 138 -5.38 -2.41 -13.32
C VAL A 138 -5.65 -1.92 -11.91
N ARG A 139 -6.90 -2.03 -11.42
CA ARG A 139 -7.27 -1.55 -10.09
C ARG A 139 -6.48 -2.23 -8.97
N LYS A 140 -6.25 -3.54 -9.09
CA LYS A 140 -5.44 -4.30 -8.12
C LYS A 140 -3.99 -3.82 -8.11
N GLU A 141 -3.40 -3.57 -9.26
CA GLU A 141 -2.02 -3.05 -9.35
C GLU A 141 -1.92 -1.60 -8.86
N GLU A 142 -2.89 -0.74 -9.17
CA GLU A 142 -2.98 0.62 -8.63
C GLU A 142 -3.07 0.62 -7.09
N GLN A 143 -3.87 -0.28 -6.51
CA GLN A 143 -3.96 -0.43 -5.06
C GLN A 143 -2.63 -0.87 -4.45
N LYS A 144 -1.92 -1.82 -5.07
CA LYS A 144 -0.58 -2.24 -4.63
C LYS A 144 0.41 -1.07 -4.70
N LEU A 145 0.40 -0.30 -5.79
CA LEU A 145 1.26 0.86 -5.96
C LEU A 145 0.98 1.95 -4.91
N ALA A 146 -0.29 2.22 -4.61
CA ALA A 146 -0.69 3.18 -3.58
C ALA A 146 -0.17 2.77 -2.20
N ASN A 147 -0.29 1.48 -1.86
CA ASN A 147 0.24 0.94 -0.61
C ASN A 147 1.76 1.07 -0.50
N LEU A 148 2.50 0.71 -1.56
CA LEU A 148 3.96 0.84 -1.60
C LEU A 148 4.41 2.30 -1.50
N THR A 149 3.69 3.21 -2.15
CA THR A 149 3.96 4.66 -2.09
C THR A 149 3.78 5.20 -0.68
N SER A 150 2.69 4.81 -0.01
CA SER A 150 2.45 5.17 1.40
C SER A 150 3.55 4.65 2.32
N GLN A 151 3.99 3.40 2.12
CA GLN A 151 5.07 2.81 2.90
C GLN A 151 6.41 3.52 2.66
N LYS A 152 6.73 3.87 1.40
CA LYS A 152 7.92 4.63 1.04
C LYS A 152 7.96 5.99 1.77
N VAL A 153 6.84 6.72 1.79
CA VAL A 153 6.76 8.03 2.48
C VAL A 153 7.03 7.88 3.98
N LYS A 154 6.49 6.84 4.64
CA LYS A 154 6.76 6.57 6.06
C LYS A 154 8.24 6.26 6.31
N ASN A 155 8.84 5.44 5.45
CA ASN A 155 10.26 5.08 5.57
C ASN A 155 11.18 6.29 5.38
N VAL A 156 10.89 7.17 4.41
CA VAL A 156 11.66 8.41 4.20
C VAL A 156 11.61 9.30 5.44
N LYS A 157 10.42 9.55 6.00
CA LYS A 157 10.28 10.34 7.23
C LYS A 157 11.04 9.75 8.42
N SER A 158 11.03 8.42 8.54
CA SER A 158 11.79 7.71 9.56
C SER A 158 13.30 7.89 9.36
N ALA A 159 13.79 7.76 8.13
CA ALA A 159 15.20 7.97 7.80
C ALA A 159 15.65 9.40 8.10
N GLU A 160 14.86 10.41 7.72
CA GLU A 160 15.15 11.83 8.03
C GLU A 160 15.18 12.11 9.54
N ARG A 161 14.34 11.44 10.32
CA ARG A 161 14.39 11.51 11.78
C ARG A 161 15.68 10.91 12.33
N LEU A 162 16.06 9.71 11.86
CA LEU A 162 17.29 9.05 12.29
C LEU A 162 18.54 9.89 11.96
N VAL A 163 18.59 10.53 10.79
CA VAL A 163 19.67 11.44 10.42
C VAL A 163 19.79 12.61 11.41
N ARG A 164 18.66 13.22 11.80
CA ARG A 164 18.65 14.31 12.80
C ARG A 164 19.08 13.83 14.19
N GLU A 165 18.63 12.66 14.61
CA GLU A 165 19.02 12.05 15.89
C GLU A 165 20.52 11.73 15.92
N LEU A 166 21.08 11.21 14.81
CA LEU A 166 22.51 10.97 14.67
C LEU A 166 23.32 12.28 14.75
N GLU A 167 22.87 13.34 14.09
CA GLU A 167 23.56 14.64 14.14
C GLU A 167 23.53 15.25 15.55
N ALA A 168 22.39 15.16 16.24
CA ALA A 168 22.27 15.62 17.62
C ALA A 168 23.16 14.81 18.58
N ASN A 169 23.20 13.48 18.41
CA ASN A 169 24.05 12.60 19.20
C ASN A 169 25.53 12.89 18.97
N LYS A 170 25.95 13.12 17.72
CA LYS A 170 27.33 13.51 17.38
C LYS A 170 27.74 14.79 18.11
N LYS A 171 26.91 15.84 18.08
CA LYS A 171 27.17 17.11 18.78
C LYS A 171 27.27 16.91 20.30
N GLN A 172 26.40 16.06 20.86
CA GLN A 172 26.44 15.74 22.28
C GLN A 172 27.72 15.00 22.66
N THR A 173 28.16 14.04 21.85
CA THR A 173 29.43 13.33 22.06
C THR A 173 30.61 14.29 22.01
N GLU A 174 30.68 15.18 21.01
CA GLU A 174 31.74 16.20 20.92
C GLU A 174 31.79 17.10 22.17
N LEU A 175 30.63 17.54 22.67
CA LEU A 175 30.53 18.34 23.90
C LEU A 175 31.00 17.56 25.14
N LEU A 176 30.59 16.30 25.27
CA LEU A 176 30.98 15.45 26.40
C LEU A 176 32.48 15.15 26.38
N THR A 177 33.06 14.91 25.20
CA THR A 177 34.50 14.72 25.05
C THR A 177 35.27 15.96 25.48
N LYS A 178 34.82 17.17 25.10
CA LYS A 178 35.44 18.42 25.53
C LYS A 178 35.39 18.61 27.05
N LYS A 179 34.22 18.38 27.66
CA LYS A 179 34.06 18.45 29.13
C LYS A 179 34.96 17.45 29.86
N LEU A 180 35.10 16.25 29.31
CA LEU A 180 35.96 15.22 29.88
C LEU A 180 37.43 15.66 29.84
N GLU A 181 37.86 16.32 28.77
CA GLU A 181 39.21 16.85 28.67
C GLU A 181 39.47 18.02 29.63
N GLU A 182 38.52 18.95 29.75
CA GLU A 182 38.58 20.04 30.74
C GLU A 182 38.69 19.49 32.17
N ALA A 183 37.90 18.46 32.52
CA ALA A 183 37.93 17.82 33.83
C ALA A 183 39.26 17.10 34.13
N LYS A 184 39.92 16.52 33.11
CA LYS A 184 41.26 15.94 33.29
C LYS A 184 42.29 17.02 33.64
N ILE A 185 42.29 18.13 32.90
CA ILE A 185 43.21 19.25 33.14
C ILE A 185 42.99 19.82 34.56
N GLU A 186 41.74 19.97 34.98
CA GLU A 186 41.42 20.43 36.33
C GLU A 186 41.92 19.45 37.40
N LYS A 187 41.71 18.14 37.19
CA LYS A 187 42.24 17.10 38.08
C LYS A 187 43.76 17.15 38.18
N GLU A 188 44.47 17.32 37.07
CA GLU A 188 45.94 17.46 37.07
C GLU A 188 46.41 18.69 37.87
N LYS A 189 45.74 19.84 37.70
CA LYS A 189 46.00 21.03 38.50
C LYS A 189 45.78 20.80 39.99
N LEU A 190 44.68 20.13 40.36
CA LEU A 190 44.39 19.81 41.76
C LEU A 190 45.45 18.89 42.37
N LEU A 191 45.92 17.88 41.62
CA LEU A 191 47.01 17.00 42.06
C LEU A 191 48.32 17.76 42.25
N ALA A 192 48.69 18.63 41.31
CA ALA A 192 49.88 19.47 41.41
C ALA A 192 49.81 20.41 42.63
N ASN A 193 48.66 21.06 42.84
CA ASN A 193 48.43 21.92 44.00
C ASN A 193 48.46 21.13 45.31
N GLN A 194 47.92 19.92 45.33
CA GLN A 194 47.97 19.03 46.49
C GLN A 194 49.42 18.68 46.85
N GLU A 195 50.24 18.36 45.85
CA GLU A 195 51.64 18.02 46.08
C GLU A 195 52.46 19.22 46.55
N GLN A 196 52.25 20.40 45.94
CA GLN A 196 52.88 21.64 46.38
C GLN A 196 52.51 21.97 47.83
N ASN A 197 51.24 21.85 48.20
CA ASN A 197 50.79 22.09 49.58
C ASN A 197 51.47 21.15 50.59
N LYS A 198 51.69 19.87 50.25
CA LYS A 198 52.47 18.96 51.12
C LYS A 198 53.91 19.42 51.30
N LEU A 199 54.55 19.90 50.23
CA LEU A 199 55.92 20.42 50.28
C LEU A 199 55.99 21.68 51.17
N ASP A 200 55.03 22.58 51.02
CA ASP A 200 54.95 23.82 51.80
C ASP A 200 54.68 23.53 53.29
N GLN A 201 53.82 22.56 53.60
CA GLN A 201 53.59 22.08 54.97
C GLN A 201 54.87 21.54 55.60
N LYS A 202 55.60 20.68 54.88
CA LYS A 202 56.87 20.14 55.36
C LYS A 202 57.92 21.25 55.59
N ALA A 203 58.04 22.19 54.66
CA ALA A 203 58.93 23.33 54.82
C ALA A 203 58.57 24.21 56.03
N THR A 204 57.26 24.39 56.28
CA THR A 204 56.76 25.14 57.45
C THR A 204 57.04 24.39 58.76
N GLU A 205 56.85 23.07 58.79
CA GLU A 205 57.21 22.22 59.94
C GLU A 205 58.71 22.30 60.25
N ASP A 206 59.56 22.16 59.24
CA ASP A 206 61.02 22.26 59.38
C ASP A 206 61.43 23.65 59.92
N ALA A 207 60.83 24.73 59.40
CA ALA A 207 61.07 26.10 59.88
C ALA A 207 60.61 26.30 61.35
N LEU A 208 59.47 25.74 61.74
CA LEU A 208 58.99 25.76 63.12
C LEU A 208 59.93 25.02 64.06
N ILE A 209 60.45 23.86 63.66
CA ILE A 209 61.44 23.10 64.45
C ILE A 209 62.69 23.95 64.69
N LEU A 210 63.24 24.55 63.64
CA LEU A 210 64.42 25.42 63.74
C LEU A 210 64.15 26.63 64.64
N GLN A 211 63.00 27.30 64.48
CA GLN A 211 62.63 28.45 65.30
C GLN A 211 62.45 28.07 66.78
N ASN A 212 61.84 26.93 67.07
CA ASN A 212 61.68 26.42 68.43
C ASN A 212 63.04 26.12 69.08
N GLN A 213 63.98 25.50 68.34
CA GLN A 213 65.34 25.27 68.82
C GLN A 213 66.08 26.59 69.13
N ALA A 214 65.93 27.60 68.27
CA ALA A 214 66.50 28.92 68.49
C ALA A 214 65.90 29.62 69.72
N LEU A 215 64.58 29.54 69.88
CA LEU A 215 63.85 30.09 71.03
C LEU A 215 64.31 29.44 72.35
N GLU A 216 64.39 28.11 72.40
CA GLU A 216 64.87 27.38 73.60
C GLU A 216 66.33 27.72 73.93
N SER A 217 67.18 27.85 72.90
CA SER A 217 68.56 28.29 73.07
C SER A 217 68.65 29.71 73.63
N ALA A 218 67.80 30.63 73.17
CA ALA A 218 67.72 31.99 73.69
C ALA A 218 67.20 32.04 75.13
N LYS A 219 66.19 31.23 75.49
CA LYS A 219 65.69 31.11 76.86
C LYS A 219 66.77 30.62 77.84
N LYS A 220 67.61 29.67 77.42
CA LYS A 220 68.72 29.18 78.26
C LYS A 220 69.72 30.30 78.60
N LYS A 221 70.01 31.19 77.65
CA LYS A 221 70.90 32.35 77.86
C LYS A 221 70.37 33.40 78.84
N ILE A 222 69.08 33.36 79.20
CA ILE A 222 68.45 34.29 80.17
C ILE A 222 68.46 33.69 81.59
N LYS A 223 68.70 32.37 81.73
CA LYS A 223 68.68 31.66 83.02
C LYS A 223 70.06 31.44 83.65
N ASP A 224 71.13 31.90 83.00
CA ASP A 224 72.48 32.05 83.54
C ASP A 224 72.75 33.52 83.88
#